data_AF-A0A2Z6QW75-F1
#
_entry.id   AF-A0A2Z6QW75-F1
#
_cell.length_a   1.000
_cell.length_b   1.000
_cell.length_c   1.000
_cell.angle_alpha   90.00
_cell.angle_beta   90.00
_cell.angle_gamma   90.00
#
_symmetry.space_group_name_H-M   'P 1'
#
loop_
_entity.id
_entity.type
_entity.pdbx_description
1 polymer ?
#
loop_
_entity_poly.entity_id
_entity_poly.type
_entity_poly.pdbx_seq_one_letter_code
_entity_poly.pdbx_strand_id
1 'polypeptide(L)'
;ANYYGLKGDSTTTPIRLINNIMKDAKDNHKELWIVLQDISKAFNSISLDFLSLTLKCIGLLPNSIRCIVNLFQGHTIQVALGLSYLSSG
;
A
#
# COMPACT_ATOMS: atom_id res chain seq x y z
N ALA A 1 -4.78 4.42 5.56
CA ALA A 1 -3.46 4.98 5.28
C ALA A 1 -2.40 3.97 5.71
N ASN A 2 -1.37 3.75 4.88
CA ASN A 2 -0.24 2.92 5.29
C ASN A 2 0.59 3.71 6.31
N TYR A 3 0.78 3.16 7.52
CA TYR A 3 1.65 3.74 8.55
C TYR A 3 3.13 3.32 8.35
N TYR A 4 3.46 2.82 7.17
CA TYR A 4 4.83 2.52 6.75
C TYR A 4 5.07 3.22 5.43
N GLY A 5 6.09 4.08 5.39
CA GLY A 5 6.49 4.77 4.16
C GLY A 5 6.95 6.21 4.36
N LEU A 6 6.66 6.84 5.51
CA LEU A 6 7.17 8.16 5.85
C LEU A 6 8.27 8.06 6.91
N LYS A 7 9.23 8.98 6.84
CA LYS A 7 10.35 9.04 7.78
C LYS A 7 9.81 9.35 9.18
N GLY A 8 9.95 8.40 10.11
CA GLY A 8 9.49 8.54 11.51
C GLY A 8 8.27 7.69 11.86
N ASP A 9 7.63 7.03 10.89
CA ASP A 9 6.52 6.13 11.18
C ASP A 9 7.00 4.75 11.67
N SER A 10 6.29 4.19 12.64
CA SER A 10 6.61 2.92 13.32
C SER A 10 5.37 2.02 13.47
N THR A 11 5.48 0.72 13.25
CA THR A 11 4.30 -0.20 13.30
C THR A 11 3.69 -0.23 14.69
N THR A 12 4.48 0.13 15.70
CA THR A 12 4.07 0.13 17.09
C THR A 12 2.85 1.02 17.36
N THR A 13 2.74 2.18 16.72
CA THR A 13 1.61 3.11 16.95
C THR A 13 0.26 2.51 16.50
N PRO A 14 0.07 2.09 15.23
CA PRO A 14 -1.18 1.50 14.79
C PRO A 14 -1.48 0.16 15.47
N ILE A 15 -0.47 -0.67 15.77
CA ILE A 15 -0.67 -1.92 16.53
C ILE A 15 -1.21 -1.62 17.94
N ARG A 16 -0.62 -0.64 18.64
CA ARG A 16 -1.10 -0.22 19.97
C ARG A 16 -2.51 0.35 19.90
N LEU A 17 -2.84 1.10 18.85
CA LEU A 17 -4.18 1.63 18.64
C LEU A 17 -5.21 0.50 18.50
N ILE A 18 -4.95 -0.49 17.64
CA ILE A 18 -5.85 -1.64 17.47
C ILE A 18 -6.03 -2.39 18.79
N ASN A 19 -4.94 -2.62 19.53
CA ASN A 19 -5.00 -3.29 20.83
C ASN A 19 -5.87 -2.52 21.85
N ASN A 20 -5.77 -1.19 21.87
CA ASN A 20 -6.59 -0.35 22.73
C ASN A 20 -8.07 -0.41 22.33
N ILE A 21 -8.39 -0.39 21.03
CA ILE A 21 -9.76 -0.52 20.52
C ILE A 21 -10.35 -1.90 20.89
N MET A 22 -9.56 -2.97 20.74
CA MET A 22 -9.98 -4.32 21.14
C MET A 22 -10.25 -4.41 22.65
N LYS A 23 -9.40 -3.78 23.46
CA LYS A 23 -9.59 -3.71 24.91
C LYS A 23 -10.84 -2.93 25.29
N ASP A 24 -11.06 -1.75 24.70
CA ASP A 24 -12.26 -0.95 24.95
C ASP A 24 -13.54 -1.70 24.57
N ALA A 25 -13.56 -2.37 23.42
CA ALA A 25 -14.71 -3.16 23.01
C ALA A 25 -15.01 -4.31 23.99
N LYS A 26 -13.97 -4.98 24.49
CA LYS A 26 -14.08 -6.03 25.50
C LYS A 26 -14.62 -5.50 26.83
N ASP A 27 -14.03 -4.41 27.33
CA ASP A 27 -14.37 -3.83 28.63
C ASP A 27 -15.78 -3.21 28.63
N ASN A 28 -16.27 -2.76 27.47
CA ASN A 28 -17.61 -2.18 27.32
C ASN A 28 -18.65 -3.14 26.69
N HIS A 29 -18.33 -4.42 26.52
CA HIS A 29 -19.21 -5.42 25.90
C HIS A 29 -19.78 -5.02 24.53
N LYS A 30 -18.98 -4.33 23.72
CA LYS A 30 -19.35 -3.90 22.37
C LYS A 30 -18.89 -4.94 21.35
N GLU A 31 -19.71 -5.15 20.32
CA GLU A 31 -19.32 -5.91 19.15
C GLU A 31 -18.25 -5.14 18.34
N LEU A 32 -17.21 -5.84 17.90
CA LEU A 32 -16.11 -5.26 17.12
C LEU A 32 -15.84 -6.11 15.89
N TRP A 33 -15.88 -5.46 14.72
CA TRP A 33 -15.55 -6.06 13.43
C TRP A 33 -14.25 -5.45 12.91
N ILE A 34 -13.25 -6.30 12.63
CA ILE A 34 -11.97 -5.88 12.06
C ILE A 34 -11.84 -6.46 10.66
N VAL A 35 -11.64 -5.59 9.68
CA VAL A 35 -11.36 -5.99 8.28
C VAL A 35 -9.90 -5.69 7.97
N LEU A 36 -9.14 -6.72 7.63
CA LEU A 36 -7.75 -6.59 7.19
C LEU A 36 -7.72 -6.68 5.66
N GLN A 37 -7.20 -5.64 5.00
CA GLN A 37 -7.07 -5.60 3.55
C GLN A 37 -5.59 -5.55 3.16
N ASP A 38 -5.21 -6.39 2.21
CA ASP A 38 -3.89 -6.35 1.59
C ASP A 38 -3.87 -5.30 0.46
N ILE A 39 -3.15 -4.21 0.69
CA ILE A 39 -3.03 -3.10 -0.25
C ILE A 39 -2.18 -3.49 -1.47
N SER A 40 -1.36 -4.55 -1.39
CA SER A 40 -0.56 -5.04 -2.52
C SER A 40 -1.44 -5.38 -3.72
N LYS A 41 -2.65 -5.89 -3.47
CA LYS A 41 -3.65 -6.16 -4.52
C LYS A 41 -4.21 -4.89 -5.15
N ALA A 42 -4.39 -3.83 -4.36
CA ALA A 42 -4.86 -2.54 -4.85
C ALA A 42 -3.81 -1.91 -5.79
N PHE A 43 -2.52 -1.96 -5.43
CA PHE A 43 -1.43 -1.43 -6.27
C PHE A 43 -1.35 -2.11 -7.65
N ASN A 44 -1.48 -3.43 -7.70
CA ASN A 44 -1.46 -4.18 -8.98
C ASN A 44 -2.67 -3.89 -9.87
N SER A 45 -3.75 -3.32 -9.32
CA SER A 45 -5.01 -3.07 -10.04
C SER A 45 -5.22 -1.61 -10.46
N ILE A 46 -4.34 -0.69 -10.06
CA ILE A 46 -4.45 0.73 -10.45
C ILE A 46 -4.12 0.87 -11.94
N SER A 47 -5.07 1.40 -12.72
CA SER A 47 -4.82 1.72 -14.12
C SER A 47 -3.94 2.96 -14.24
N LEU A 48 -3.13 3.02 -15.30
CA LEU A 48 -2.31 4.18 -15.62
C LEU A 48 -3.16 5.44 -15.86
N ASP A 49 -4.40 5.27 -16.36
CA ASP A 49 -5.35 6.37 -16.54
C ASP A 49 -5.76 6.97 -15.19
N PHE A 50 -6.06 6.12 -14.20
CA PHE A 50 -6.42 6.57 -12.87
C PHE A 50 -5.23 7.21 -12.14
N LEU A 51 -4.02 6.65 -12.32
CA LEU A 51 -2.79 7.26 -11.85
C LEU A 51 -2.59 8.66 -12.47
N SER A 52 -2.72 8.80 -13.80
CA SER A 52 -2.57 10.09 -14.48
C SER A 52 -3.59 11.12 -13.98
N LEU A 53 -4.85 10.73 -13.83
CA LEU A 53 -5.91 11.59 -13.31
C LEU A 53 -5.60 12.07 -11.89
N THR A 54 -5.18 11.15 -11.01
CA THR A 54 -4.83 11.45 -9.62
C THR A 54 -3.66 12.43 -9.54
N LEU A 55 -2.63 12.23 -10.37
CA LEU A 55 -1.46 13.11 -10.42
C LEU A 55 -1.83 14.53 -10.94
N LYS A 56 -2.80 14.62 -11.85
CA LYS A 56 -3.37 15.92 -12.27
C LYS A 56 -4.14 16.59 -11.14
N CYS A 57 -4.95 15.83 -10.40
CA CYS A 57 -5.73 16.36 -9.27
C CYS A 57 -4.85 16.95 -8.16
N ILE A 58 -3.66 16.39 -7.92
CA ILE A 58 -2.70 16.94 -6.95
C ILE A 58 -1.82 18.07 -7.51
N GLY A 59 -2.07 18.51 -8.76
CA GLY A 59 -1.46 19.70 -9.35
C GLY A 59 -0.05 19.52 -9.92
N LEU A 60 0.37 18.29 -10.25
CA LEU A 60 1.67 18.07 -10.88
C LEU A 60 1.73 18.64 -12.30
N LEU A 61 2.91 19.11 -12.70
CA LEU A 61 3.14 19.56 -14.07
C LEU A 61 3.00 18.39 -15.07
N PRO A 62 2.54 18.65 -16.31
CA PRO A 62 2.35 17.61 -17.32
C PRO A 62 3.59 16.75 -17.58
N ASN A 63 4.78 17.36 -17.56
CA ASN A 63 6.04 16.64 -17.73
C ASN A 63 6.34 15.67 -16.57
N SER A 64 6.05 16.07 -15.34
CA SER A 64 6.20 15.23 -14.15
C SER A 64 5.21 14.08 -14.16
N ILE A 65 3.96 14.35 -14.56
CA ILE A 65 2.92 13.31 -14.71
C ILE A 65 3.35 12.27 -15.74
N ARG A 66 3.82 12.72 -16.92
CA ARG A 66 4.30 11.82 -17.97
C ARG A 66 5.49 10.99 -17.50
N CYS A 67 6.45 11.61 -16.81
CA CYS A 67 7.60 10.92 -16.25
C CYS A 67 7.15 9.80 -15.29
N ILE A 68 6.27 10.11 -14.34
CA ILE A 68 5.77 9.15 -13.36
C ILE A 68 4.97 8.03 -14.04
N VAL A 69 4.04 8.35 -14.95
CA VAL A 69 3.24 7.33 -15.65
C VAL A 69 4.13 6.38 -16.47
N ASN A 70 5.15 6.90 -17.14
CA ASN A 70 6.09 6.09 -17.93
C ASN A 70 6.90 5.13 -17.07
N LEU A 71 7.19 5.46 -15.79
CA LEU A 71 7.84 4.54 -14.85
C LEU A 71 6.99 3.31 -14.52
N PHE A 72 5.69 3.34 -14.77
CA PHE A 72 4.79 2.21 -14.54
C PHE A 72 4.30 1.55 -15.84
N GLN A 73 4.67 2.09 -17.01
CA GLN A 73 4.41 1.44 -18.30
C GLN A 73 5.30 0.20 -18.46
N GLY A 74 4.68 -0.98 -18.56
CA GLY A 74 5.38 -2.25 -18.77
C GLY A 74 5.83 -2.98 -17.50
N HIS A 75 5.60 -2.43 -16.31
CA HIS A 75 5.85 -3.14 -15.06
C HIS A 75 4.72 -4.13 -14.76
N THR A 76 4.89 -5.39 -15.19
CA THR A 76 4.41 -6.47 -14.33
C THR A 76 5.32 -6.42 -13.10
N ILE A 77 4.79 -6.17 -11.91
CA ILE A 77 5.56 -6.28 -10.67
C ILE A 77 5.87 -7.77 -10.48
N GLN A 78 6.88 -8.27 -11.19
CA GLN A 78 7.51 -9.54 -10.88
C GLN A 78 8.29 -9.30 -9.62
N VAL A 79 7.69 -9.66 -8.48
CA VAL A 79 8.45 -9.92 -7.26
C VAL A 79 9.56 -10.87 -7.70
N ALA A 80 10.81 -10.39 -7.66
CA ALA A 80 11.97 -11.21 -7.96
C ALA A 80 12.04 -12.34 -6.91
N LEU A 81 11.35 -13.44 -7.19
CA LEU A 81 11.61 -14.73 -6.57
C LEU A 81 12.98 -15.18 -7.12
N GLY A 82 14.04 -14.75 -6.45
CA GLY A 82 15.38 -15.28 -6.61
C GLY A 82 15.47 -16.72 -6.11
N LEU A 83 14.73 -17.63 -6.74
CA LEU A 83 14.71 -19.06 -6.44
C LEU A 83 14.86 -19.96 -7.68
N SER A 84 15.03 -19.40 -8.87
CA SER A 84 15.33 -20.16 -10.09
C SER A 84 16.82 -20.49 -10.29
N TYR A 85 17.73 -20.03 -9.41
CA TYR A 85 19.18 -20.29 -9.54
C TYR A 85 19.74 -21.43 -8.67
N LEU A 86 18.89 -22.18 -7.95
CA LEU A 86 19.36 -23.30 -7.09
C LEU A 86 18.82 -24.69 -7.49
N SER A 87 18.20 -24.84 -8.68
CA SER A 87 17.81 -26.17 -9.21
C SER A 87 18.62 -26.61 -10.43
N SER A 88 19.64 -25.86 -10.84
CA SER A 88 20.58 -26.26 -11.89
C SER A 88 22.01 -26.08 -11.37
N GLY A 89 22.42 -27.01 -10.51
CA GLY A 89 23.78 -27.16 -9.99
C GLY A 89 23.97 -28.58 -9.48
#